data_AF-A0AA43LWM5-F1
#
_entry.id   AF-A0AA43LWM5-F1
#
_cell.length_a   1.000
_cell.length_b   1.000
_cell.length_c   1.000
_cell.angle_alpha   90.00
_cell.angle_beta   90.00
_cell.angle_gamma   90.00
#
_symmetry.space_group_name_H-M   'P 1'
#
loop_
_entity.id
_entity.type
_entity.pdbx_description
1 polymer ?
#
loop_
_entity_poly.entity_id
_entity_poly.type
_entity_poly.pdbx_seq_one_letter_code
_entity_poly.pdbx_strand_id
1 'polypeptide(L)'
;MNGAKKLDHNKLKVGVSNKEGQLGFIFSRGGLREGSGRKSIGVTKKVSLTLTEEIWNKIEDHCTDNKLSRSEVIRNILESYYSE
;
A
#
# COMPACT_ATOMS: atom_id res chain seq x y z
N MET A 1 -18.69 31.19 27.52
CA MET A 1 -18.28 29.97 28.26
C MET A 1 -18.36 28.82 27.25
N ASN A 2 -17.22 28.42 26.66
CA ASN A 2 -16.50 27.16 26.89
C ASN A 2 -17.38 25.90 26.86
N GLY A 3 -17.05 24.83 26.11
CA GLY A 3 -15.71 24.37 25.78
C GLY A 3 -15.63 23.52 24.51
N ALA A 4 -14.54 23.73 23.80
CA ALA A 4 -14.02 22.82 22.79
C ALA A 4 -13.71 21.46 23.45
N LYS A 5 -14.30 20.37 22.93
CA LYS A 5 -13.95 19.01 23.34
C LYS A 5 -12.87 18.47 22.40
N LYS A 6 -11.63 18.68 22.86
CA LYS A 6 -10.34 18.00 22.59
C LYS A 6 -10.38 16.82 21.61
N LEU A 7 -9.57 16.88 20.54
CA LEU A 7 -9.22 15.74 19.69
C LEU A 7 -8.52 14.65 20.53
N ASP A 8 -9.03 13.43 20.45
CA ASP A 8 -8.49 12.28 21.18
C ASP A 8 -7.23 11.74 20.47
N HIS A 9 -6.12 11.75 21.21
CA HIS A 9 -4.81 11.31 20.74
C HIS A 9 -4.80 9.78 20.49
N ASN A 10 -4.46 9.38 19.27
CA ASN A 10 -3.81 8.12 18.90
C ASN A 10 -4.04 6.92 19.84
N LYS A 11 -5.23 6.30 19.77
CA LYS A 11 -5.51 5.04 20.46
C LYS A 11 -4.85 3.87 19.72
N LEU A 12 -3.55 3.67 19.94
CA LEU A 12 -2.80 2.49 19.50
C LEU A 12 -3.27 1.27 20.32
N LYS A 13 -3.86 0.28 19.64
CA LYS A 13 -4.14 -1.04 20.23
C LYS A 13 -3.01 -1.98 19.84
N VAL A 14 -2.26 -2.42 20.85
CA VAL A 14 -1.23 -3.44 20.71
C VAL A 14 -1.90 -4.81 20.78
N GLY A 15 -1.70 -5.66 19.77
CA GLY A 15 -2.20 -7.02 19.73
C GLY A 15 -1.09 -8.02 19.44
N VAL A 16 -1.26 -9.26 19.90
CA VAL A 16 -0.30 -10.35 19.64
C VAL A 16 -0.58 -10.88 18.23
N SER A 17 0.42 -10.83 17.35
CA SER A 17 0.30 -11.41 16.01
C SER A 17 0.44 -12.94 16.11
N ASN A 18 -0.42 -13.70 15.42
CA ASN A 18 -0.52 -15.17 15.52
C ASN A 18 0.68 -15.93 14.91
N LYS A 19 1.85 -15.31 14.84
CA LYS A 19 3.13 -15.95 14.53
C LYS A 19 4.17 -15.37 15.49
N GLU A 20 4.57 -16.21 16.45
CA GLU A 20 5.85 -16.09 17.15
C GLU A 20 6.08 -14.76 17.88
N GLY A 21 5.17 -14.38 18.77
CA GLY A 21 5.45 -13.39 19.83
C GLY A 21 5.74 -11.95 19.37
N GLN A 22 5.49 -11.63 18.10
CA GLN A 22 5.73 -10.29 17.56
C GLN A 22 4.51 -9.38 17.82
N LEU A 23 4.76 -8.19 18.39
CA LEU A 23 3.72 -7.18 18.62
C LEU A 23 3.28 -6.59 17.27
N GLY A 24 2.01 -6.80 16.91
CA GLY A 24 1.40 -6.21 15.72
C GLY A 24 0.66 -4.92 16.07
N PHE A 25 0.94 -3.84 15.34
CA PHE A 25 0.14 -2.61 15.42
C PHE A 25 -1.17 -2.83 14.67
N ILE A 26 -2.30 -2.88 15.40
CA ILE A 26 -3.63 -3.01 14.80
C ILE A 26 -4.16 -1.60 14.53
N PHE A 27 -4.13 -1.18 13.27
CA PHE A 27 -4.75 0.06 12.83
C PHE A 27 -6.27 -0.11 12.82
N SER A 28 -6.99 0.76 13.52
CA SER A 28 -8.43 0.68 13.80
C SER A 28 -9.35 0.97 12.60
N ARG A 29 -8.83 1.02 11.38
CA ARG A 29 -9.62 1.18 10.14
C ARG A 29 -9.40 -0.02 9.21
N GLY A 30 -10.33 -0.96 9.27
CA GLY A 30 -10.36 -2.18 8.46
C GLY A 30 -9.85 -3.40 9.22
N GLY A 31 -10.76 -4.16 9.83
CA GLY A 31 -10.39 -5.39 10.54
C GLY A 31 -10.07 -6.53 9.56
N LEU A 32 -9.13 -7.39 9.95
CA LEU A 32 -9.06 -8.76 9.45
C LEU A 32 -10.38 -9.44 9.79
N ARG A 33 -11.30 -9.49 8.82
CA ARG A 33 -12.47 -10.37 8.86
C ARG A 33 -12.34 -11.33 7.70
N GLU A 34 -12.82 -12.55 7.84
CA GLU A 34 -12.95 -13.46 6.70
C GLU A 34 -13.75 -12.76 5.60
N GLY A 35 -13.21 -12.71 4.37
CA GLY A 35 -13.79 -11.98 3.25
C GLY A 35 -13.50 -10.46 3.21
N SER A 36 -12.75 -9.91 4.17
CA SER A 36 -12.26 -8.52 4.14
C SER A 36 -10.98 -8.44 3.33
N GLY A 37 -11.12 -8.14 2.04
CA GLY A 37 -10.02 -7.92 1.11
C GLY A 37 -10.54 -7.92 -0.33
N ARG A 38 -9.96 -7.08 -1.21
CA ARG A 38 -10.12 -7.29 -2.65
C ARG A 38 -9.47 -8.64 -2.99
N LYS A 39 -10.08 -9.42 -3.91
CA LYS A 39 -9.47 -10.65 -4.43
C LYS A 39 -8.01 -10.35 -4.76
N SER A 40 -7.11 -11.15 -4.20
CA SER A 40 -5.69 -11.04 -4.46
C SER A 40 -5.45 -11.29 -5.95
N ILE A 41 -4.91 -10.30 -6.66
CA ILE A 41 -4.53 -10.44 -8.08
C ILE A 41 -3.31 -11.38 -8.20
N GLY A 42 -2.50 -11.51 -7.14
CA GLY A 42 -1.31 -12.34 -7.11
C GLY A 42 -0.49 -12.13 -5.84
N VAL A 43 0.79 -12.51 -5.85
CA VAL A 43 1.69 -12.33 -4.70
C VAL A 43 2.44 -11.00 -4.82
N THR A 44 2.25 -10.10 -3.84
CA THR A 44 3.00 -8.84 -3.79
C THR A 44 4.40 -9.06 -3.22
N LYS A 45 5.44 -8.65 -3.96
CA LYS A 45 6.83 -8.53 -3.49
C LYS A 45 7.27 -7.07 -3.57
N LYS A 46 7.85 -6.53 -2.48
CA LYS A 46 8.43 -5.19 -2.49
C LYS A 46 9.82 -5.26 -3.12
N VAL A 47 10.08 -4.40 -4.09
CA VAL A 47 11.38 -4.27 -4.76
C VAL A 47 11.84 -2.82 -4.67
N SER A 48 13.16 -2.63 -4.60
CA SER A 48 13.79 -1.33 -4.80
C SER A 48 14.30 -1.27 -6.23
N LEU A 49 14.01 -0.18 -6.94
CA LEU A 49 14.47 0.04 -8.30
C LEU A 49 15.28 1.33 -8.33
N THR A 50 16.44 1.27 -8.97
CA THR A 50 17.27 2.45 -9.24
C THR A 50 17.27 2.66 -10.74
N LEU A 51 16.71 3.79 -11.18
CA LEU A 51 16.60 4.21 -12.58
C LEU A 51 17.12 5.65 -12.67
N THR A 52 17.44 6.10 -13.88
CA THR A 52 17.79 7.50 -14.11
C THR A 52 16.59 8.41 -13.87
N GLU A 53 16.84 9.69 -13.57
CA GLU A 53 15.77 10.69 -13.40
C GLU A 53 14.88 10.80 -14.64
N GLU A 54 15.49 10.74 -15.83
CA GLU A 54 14.74 10.76 -17.10
C GLU A 54 13.71 9.63 -17.19
N ILE A 55 14.08 8.41 -16.79
CA ILE A 55 13.17 7.26 -16.82
C ILE A 55 12.10 7.40 -15.72
N TRP A 56 12.47 7.88 -14.53
CA TRP A 56 11.49 8.16 -13.48
C TRP A 56 10.45 9.18 -13.93
N ASN A 57 10.87 10.27 -14.58
CA ASN A 57 9.96 11.28 -15.08
C ASN A 57 8.98 10.69 -16.10
N LYS A 58 9.46 9.88 -17.05
CA LYS A 58 8.59 9.19 -18.02
C LYS A 58 7.55 8.28 -17.34
N ILE A 59 7.92 7.61 -16.25
CA ILE A 59 6.99 6.77 -15.48
C ILE A 59 5.94 7.65 -14.77
N GLU A 60 6.36 8.74 -14.12
CA GLU A 60 5.43 9.64 -13.42
C GLU A 60 4.48 10.37 -14.38
N ASP A 61 4.95 10.80 -15.54
CA ASP A 61 4.13 11.40 -16.60
C ASP A 61 3.06 10.40 -17.05
N HIS A 62 3.47 9.17 -17.36
CA HIS A 62 2.55 8.10 -17.75
C HIS A 62 1.53 7.76 -16.64
N CYS A 63 1.95 7.79 -15.36
CA CYS A 63 1.04 7.60 -14.22
C CYS A 63 -0.01 8.72 -14.18
N THR A 64 0.42 9.97 -14.37
CA THR A 64 -0.44 11.15 -14.31
C THR A 64 -1.45 11.17 -15.45
N ASP A 65 -0.99 10.94 -16.67
CA ASP A 65 -1.82 10.96 -17.89
C ASP A 65 -2.90 9.88 -17.86
N ASN A 66 -2.57 8.69 -17.35
CA ASN A 66 -3.47 7.54 -17.34
C ASN A 66 -4.19 7.34 -15.99
N LYS A 67 -3.92 8.19 -14.99
CA LYS A 67 -4.43 8.06 -13.60
C LYS A 67 -4.14 6.70 -12.98
N LEU A 68 -2.98 6.13 -13.29
CA LEU A 68 -2.52 4.83 -12.81
C LEU A 68 -1.55 5.00 -11.63
N SER A 69 -1.49 3.97 -10.78
CA SER A 69 -0.45 3.91 -9.75
C SER A 69 0.90 3.46 -10.34
N ARG A 70 2.01 3.88 -9.75
CA ARG A 70 3.36 3.42 -10.15
C ARG A 70 3.48 1.90 -10.19
N SER A 71 2.92 1.23 -9.18
CA SER A 71 2.97 -0.23 -9.10
C SER A 71 2.14 -0.92 -10.19
N GLU A 72 1.12 -0.24 -10.72
CA GLU A 72 0.33 -0.70 -11.85
C GLU A 72 1.04 -0.48 -13.18
N VAL A 73 1.64 0.69 -13.38
CA VAL A 73 2.47 0.95 -14.57
C VAL A 73 3.63 -0.05 -14.65
N ILE A 74 4.38 -0.24 -13.55
CA ILE A 74 5.50 -1.20 -13.50
C ILE A 74 5.00 -2.63 -13.73
N ARG A 75 3.85 -3.01 -13.17
CA ARG A 75 3.26 -4.33 -13.41
C ARG A 75 2.93 -4.53 -14.88
N ASN A 76 2.27 -3.56 -15.53
CA ASN A 76 1.88 -3.66 -16.94
C ASN A 76 3.11 -3.77 -17.85
N ILE A 77 4.20 -3.04 -17.55
CA ILE A 77 5.47 -3.17 -18.27
C ILE A 77 6.04 -4.59 -18.13
N LEU A 78 6.08 -5.12 -16.91
CA LEU A 78 6.58 -6.48 -16.66
C LEU A 78 5.71 -7.55 -17.33
N GLU A 79 4.39 -7.46 -17.19
CA GLU A 79 3.44 -8.38 -17.82
C GLU A 79 3.57 -8.32 -19.34
N SER A 80 3.67 -7.13 -19.93
CA SER A 80 3.87 -6.98 -21.38
C SER A 80 5.19 -7.59 -21.87
N TYR A 81 6.25 -7.53 -21.07
CA TYR A 81 7.56 -8.09 -21.43
C TYR A 81 7.60 -9.62 -21.34
N TYR A 82 6.92 -10.21 -20.36
CA TYR A 82 6.88 -11.67 -20.16
C TYR A 82 5.71 -12.37 -20.83
N SER A 83 4.80 -11.64 -21.48
CA SER A 83 3.66 -12.22 -22.23
C SER A 83 3.99 -12.60 -23.67
N GLU A 84 5.26 -12.50 -24.08
CA GLU A 84 5.78 -13.05 -25.35
C GLU A 84 5.97 -14.58 -25.31
#